data_AF-A0A7S0EM05-F1
#
_entry.id   AF-A0A7S0EM05-F1
#
_cell.length_a   1.000
_cell.length_b   1.000
_cell.length_c   1.000
_cell.angle_alpha   90.00
_cell.angle_beta   90.00
_cell.angle_gamma   90.00
#
_symmetry.space_group_name_H-M   'P 1'
#
loop_
_entity.id
_entity.type
_entity.pdbx_description
1 polymer ?
#
loop_
_entity_poly.entity_id
_entity_poly.type
_entity_poly.pdbx_seq_one_letter_code
_entity_poly.pdbx_strand_id
1 'polypeptide(L)'
;TTTTGAPDDDEDEVLCRYCFEGPEAGELLSPCNCKGGQKWVHLSCLRRWQRMVLVSQPTHPAFYERDPRHHECNVCKSKFTCPPPTRHELMASFTGPELGALVSEGCVIGAHEVFTEELERQMVGMSAISQASSSYAHWCGGCYLI
;
A
#
# COMPACT_ATOMS: atom_id res chain seq x y z
N THR A 1 16.37 53.84 29.07
CA THR A 1 16.15 53.33 27.70
C THR A 1 15.35 52.06 27.81
N THR A 2 14.08 52.14 27.44
CA THR A 2 13.10 51.05 27.55
C THR A 2 13.28 50.15 26.32
N THR A 3 13.77 48.93 26.53
CA THR A 3 13.88 47.92 25.46
C THR A 3 12.50 47.33 25.21
N THR A 4 11.89 47.70 24.08
CA THR A 4 10.66 47.11 23.56
C THR A 4 10.94 45.66 23.20
N GLY A 5 10.33 44.71 23.93
CA GLY A 5 10.30 43.30 23.54
C GLY A 5 9.53 43.15 22.23
N ALA A 6 10.12 42.47 21.26
CA ALA A 6 9.43 41.99 20.08
C ALA A 6 8.33 41.02 20.53
N PRO A 7 7.17 40.98 19.85
CA PRO A 7 6.21 39.91 20.09
C PRO A 7 6.87 38.59 19.64
N ASP A 8 7.01 37.65 20.58
CA ASP A 8 7.13 36.23 20.26
C ASP A 8 5.83 35.82 19.55
N ASP A 9 5.77 36.00 18.23
CA ASP A 9 4.92 35.20 17.38
C ASP A 9 5.62 33.85 17.17
N ASP A 10 5.80 33.09 18.27
CA ASP A 10 5.92 31.64 18.22
C ASP A 10 4.53 31.09 17.87
N GLU A 11 4.03 31.40 16.67
CA GLU A 11 3.10 30.48 16.02
C GLU A 11 3.91 29.22 15.72
N ASP A 12 3.97 28.30 16.68
CA ASP A 12 4.56 26.96 16.53
C ASP A 12 4.10 26.39 15.20
N GLU A 13 4.96 26.49 14.18
CA GLU A 13 4.57 26.24 12.80
C GLU A 13 4.12 24.78 12.72
N VAL A 14 2.89 24.57 12.28
CA VAL A 14 2.29 23.24 12.29
C VAL A 14 2.85 22.47 11.10
N LEU A 15 3.85 21.62 11.36
CA LEU A 15 4.55 20.86 10.32
C LEU A 15 4.11 19.38 10.29
N CYS A 16 4.08 18.82 9.08
CA CYS A 16 3.92 17.39 8.86
C CYS A 16 5.11 16.63 9.43
N ARG A 17 4.89 15.63 10.29
CA ARG A 17 5.99 14.83 10.88
C ARG A 17 6.79 13.99 9.87
N TYR A 18 6.31 13.84 8.63
CA TYR A 18 6.94 13.00 7.61
C TYR A 18 7.83 13.80 6.65
N CYS A 19 7.38 14.96 6.18
CA CYS A 19 8.15 15.79 5.24
C CYS A 19 8.66 17.10 5.83
N PHE A 20 8.23 17.47 7.04
CA PHE A 20 8.56 18.73 7.70
C PHE A 20 8.10 19.98 6.94
N GLU A 21 7.11 19.83 6.05
CA GLU A 21 6.44 20.94 5.37
C GLU A 21 5.11 21.27 6.06
N GLY A 22 4.64 22.50 5.88
CA GLY A 22 3.42 23.03 6.49
C GLY A 22 2.16 22.76 5.64
N PRO A 23 1.06 23.46 5.95
CA PRO A 23 -0.22 23.34 5.24
C PRO A 23 -0.16 23.69 3.74
N GLU A 24 0.86 24.42 3.28
CA GLU A 24 1.07 24.80 1.89
C GLU A 24 1.35 23.59 0.97
N ALA A 25 1.91 22.51 1.52
CA ALA A 25 2.15 21.26 0.80
C ALA A 25 0.94 20.30 0.79
N GLY A 26 -0.14 20.66 1.52
CA GLY A 26 -1.38 19.91 1.59
C GLY A 26 -2.07 20.03 2.95
N GLU A 27 -3.31 19.55 3.04
CA GLU A 27 -4.05 19.56 4.30
C GLU A 27 -3.39 18.65 5.35
N LEU A 28 -3.15 19.22 6.53
CA LEU A 28 -2.64 18.52 7.70
C LEU A 28 -3.80 17.97 8.53
N LEU A 29 -3.68 16.72 8.95
CA LEU A 29 -4.61 16.06 9.83
C LEU A 29 -3.91 15.48 11.06
N SER A 30 -4.72 15.13 12.07
CA SER A 30 -4.29 14.39 13.26
C SER A 30 -4.88 12.97 13.23
N PRO A 31 -4.28 12.01 12.49
CA PRO A 31 -4.90 10.71 12.28
C PRO A 31 -4.80 9.79 13.49
N CYS A 32 -4.11 10.17 14.56
CA CYS A 32 -3.84 9.32 15.71
C CYS A 32 -3.80 10.15 17.00
N ASN A 33 -3.62 9.47 18.14
CA ASN A 33 -3.61 10.09 19.47
C ASN A 33 -2.24 10.67 19.88
N CYS A 34 -1.34 10.93 18.91
CA CYS A 34 -0.08 11.60 19.22
C CYS A 34 -0.34 13.03 19.74
N LYS A 35 0.60 13.54 20.53
CA LYS A 35 0.54 14.89 21.13
C LYS A 35 1.65 15.77 20.54
N GLY A 36 1.49 17.10 20.66
CA GLY A 36 2.43 18.07 20.09
C GLY A 36 2.50 18.01 18.56
N GLY A 37 3.61 18.49 17.98
CA GLY A 37 3.83 18.52 16.53
C GLY A 37 3.72 17.14 15.84
N GLN A 38 4.06 16.06 16.55
CA GLN A 38 4.05 14.68 16.03
C GLN A 38 2.66 14.15 15.64
N LYS A 39 1.58 14.85 15.97
CA LYS A 39 0.21 14.49 15.58
C LYS A 39 -0.11 14.89 14.14
N TRP A 40 0.55 15.92 13.61
CA TRP A 40 0.23 16.51 12.33
C TRP A 40 0.92 15.80 11.17
N VAL A 41 0.14 15.44 10.16
CA VAL A 41 0.63 14.76 8.94
C VAL A 41 -0.27 15.08 7.76
N HIS A 42 0.34 15.24 6.58
CA HIS A 42 -0.43 15.28 5.34
C HIS A 42 -1.04 13.92 5.02
N LEU A 43 -2.24 13.93 4.43
CA LEU A 43 -2.87 12.69 3.97
C LEU A 43 -1.99 11.97 2.94
N SER A 44 -1.41 12.72 2.00
CA SER A 44 -0.49 12.22 0.97
C SER A 44 0.74 11.54 1.58
N CYS A 45 1.36 12.15 2.59
CA CYS A 45 2.51 11.58 3.29
C CYS A 45 2.15 10.29 4.06
N LEU A 46 1.00 10.28 4.76
CA LEU A 46 0.52 9.07 5.41
C LEU A 46 0.23 7.96 4.39
N ARG A 47 -0.39 8.28 3.25
CA ARG A 47 -0.60 7.30 2.16
C ARG A 47 0.70 6.78 1.59
N ARG A 48 1.71 7.64 1.41
CA ARG A 48 3.04 7.24 0.97
C ARG A 48 3.69 6.28 1.96
N TRP A 49 3.60 6.57 3.26
CA TRP A 49 4.09 5.67 4.30
C TRP A 49 3.37 4.31 4.29
N GLN A 50 2.04 4.31 4.23
CA GLN A 50 1.24 3.09 4.11
C GLN A 50 1.61 2.30 2.86
N ARG A 51 1.78 2.97 1.72
CA ARG A 51 2.25 2.34 0.48
C ARG A 51 3.60 1.66 0.66
N MET A 52 4.56 2.29 1.34
CA MET A 52 5.87 1.71 1.63
C MET A 52 5.78 0.44 2.49
N VAL A 53 4.89 0.42 3.49
CA VAL A 53 4.62 -0.79 4.29
C VAL A 53 4.15 -1.94 3.41
N LEU A 54 3.24 -1.68 2.46
CA LEU A 54 2.70 -2.72 1.59
C LEU A 54 3.74 -3.29 0.61
N VAL A 55 4.53 -2.44 -0.05
CA VAL A 55 5.56 -2.92 -1.00
C VAL A 55 6.73 -3.63 -0.32
N SER A 56 6.88 -3.46 1.00
CA SER A 56 7.85 -4.23 1.78
C SER A 56 7.38 -5.66 2.12
N GLN A 57 6.11 -5.99 1.84
CA GLN A 57 5.59 -7.34 2.03
C GLN A 57 5.96 -8.27 0.87
N PRO A 58 5.91 -9.60 1.06
CA PRO A 58 6.08 -10.57 -0.01
C PRO A 58 5.16 -10.26 -1.21
N THR A 59 5.65 -10.56 -2.42
CA THR A 59 4.87 -10.42 -3.66
C THR A 59 3.87 -11.56 -3.85
N HIS A 60 4.12 -12.74 -3.27
CA HIS A 60 3.26 -13.90 -3.36
C HIS A 60 2.00 -13.79 -2.48
N PRO A 61 0.77 -13.90 -3.04
CA PRO A 61 -0.49 -13.70 -2.31
C PRO A 61 -0.68 -14.55 -1.06
N ALA A 62 -0.18 -15.78 -1.04
CA ALA A 62 -0.31 -16.66 0.13
C ALA A 62 0.49 -16.17 1.36
N PHE A 63 1.42 -15.24 1.20
CA PHE A 63 2.22 -14.67 2.30
C PHE A 63 1.85 -13.22 2.59
N TYR A 64 0.68 -12.76 2.13
CA TYR A 64 0.19 -11.43 2.47
C TYR A 64 -0.27 -11.42 3.93
N GLU A 65 0.46 -10.69 4.76
CA GLU A 65 0.13 -10.51 6.17
C GLU A 65 -0.55 -9.16 6.38
N ARG A 66 -1.50 -9.11 7.32
CA ARG A 66 -2.07 -7.84 7.79
C ARG A 66 -1.05 -7.15 8.68
N ASP A 67 -0.23 -6.31 8.07
CA ASP A 67 0.75 -5.51 8.79
C ASP A 67 0.04 -4.39 9.59
N PRO A 68 0.16 -4.35 10.92
CA PRO A 68 -0.51 -3.35 11.74
C PRO A 68 -0.08 -1.91 11.38
N ARG A 69 1.12 -1.72 10.83
CA ARG A 69 1.65 -0.39 10.44
C ARG A 69 0.82 0.30 9.35
N HIS A 70 -0.05 -0.44 8.65
CA HIS A 70 -1.02 0.13 7.72
C HIS A 70 -2.15 0.89 8.42
N HIS A 71 -2.57 0.39 9.58
CA HIS A 71 -3.78 0.86 10.27
C HIS A 71 -3.47 1.52 11.61
N GLU A 72 -2.26 1.38 12.13
CA GLU A 72 -1.88 1.83 13.47
C GLU A 72 -0.66 2.74 13.43
N CYS A 73 -0.66 3.75 14.30
CA CYS A 73 0.47 4.64 14.44
C CYS A 73 1.65 3.95 15.12
N ASN A 74 2.85 4.02 14.53
CA ASN A 74 4.06 3.44 15.13
C ASN A 74 4.47 4.09 16.46
N VAL A 75 4.01 5.32 16.73
CA VAL A 75 4.33 6.09 17.94
C VAL A 75 3.33 5.77 19.06
N CYS A 76 2.06 6.16 18.89
CA CYS A 76 1.05 6.03 19.95
C CYS A 76 0.20 4.75 19.87
N LYS A 77 0.39 3.90 18.86
CA LYS A 77 -0.33 2.63 18.64
C LYS A 77 -1.84 2.72 18.48
N SER A 78 -2.40 3.93 18.43
CA SER A 78 -3.82 4.10 18.11
C SER A 78 -4.06 3.81 16.63
N LYS A 79 -5.25 3.28 16.32
CA LYS A 79 -5.71 3.15 14.94
C LYS A 79 -5.77 4.53 14.28
N PHE A 80 -5.43 4.58 13.00
CA PHE A 80 -5.59 5.78 12.21
C PHE A 80 -7.08 6.09 12.02
N THR A 81 -7.46 7.36 12.12
CA THR A 81 -8.84 7.80 11.89
C THR A 81 -9.22 7.73 10.41
N CYS A 82 -8.24 7.74 9.51
CA CYS A 82 -8.43 7.51 8.09
C CYS A 82 -8.08 6.05 7.72
N PRO A 83 -8.99 5.30 7.07
CA PRO A 83 -8.71 3.93 6.64
C PRO A 83 -7.60 3.92 5.58
N PRO A 84 -6.62 3.00 5.59
CA PRO A 84 -5.64 2.86 4.51
C PRO A 84 -6.31 2.49 3.19
N PRO A 85 -5.70 2.82 2.03
CA PRO A 85 -6.16 2.30 0.76
C PRO A 85 -5.96 0.78 0.74
N THR A 86 -6.82 0.08 0.01
CA THR A 86 -6.73 -1.37 -0.18
C THR A 86 -5.46 -1.75 -0.92
N ARG A 87 -5.04 -3.02 -0.81
CA ARG A 87 -3.92 -3.54 -1.60
C ARG A 87 -4.12 -3.32 -3.10
N HIS A 88 -5.34 -3.55 -3.59
CA HIS A 88 -5.69 -3.35 -4.99
C HIS A 88 -5.50 -1.88 -5.41
N GLU A 89 -6.07 -0.92 -4.67
CA GLU A 89 -5.90 0.51 -4.94
C GLU A 89 -4.43 0.95 -4.89
N LEU A 90 -3.66 0.41 -3.94
CA LEU A 90 -2.23 0.69 -3.84
C LEU A 90 -1.45 0.13 -5.03
N MET A 91 -1.67 -1.13 -5.42
CA MET A 91 -1.03 -1.75 -6.58
C MET A 91 -1.40 -1.02 -7.87
N ALA A 92 -2.68 -0.65 -8.02
CA ALA A 92 -3.15 0.16 -9.15
C ALA A 92 -2.40 1.51 -9.25
N SER A 93 -2.04 2.12 -8.11
CA SER A 93 -1.25 3.37 -8.10
C SER A 93 0.21 3.21 -8.57
N PHE A 94 0.72 1.98 -8.70
CA PHE A 94 2.02 1.68 -9.31
C PHE A 94 1.89 1.29 -10.78
N THR A 95 0.78 0.67 -11.17
CA THR A 95 0.48 0.28 -12.56
C THR A 95 -0.12 1.45 -13.32
N GLY A 96 0.64 2.54 -13.43
CA GLY A 96 0.29 3.68 -14.27
C GLY A 96 0.40 3.34 -15.76
N PRO A 97 -0.04 4.26 -16.63
CA PRO A 97 0.12 4.15 -18.09
C PRO A 97 1.56 3.84 -18.51
N GLU A 98 2.55 4.26 -17.71
CA GLU A 98 3.97 4.03 -17.92
C GLU A 98 4.32 2.54 -17.82
N LEU A 99 3.87 1.82 -16.78
CA LEU A 99 4.10 0.37 -16.68
C LEU A 99 3.34 -0.38 -17.77
N GLY A 100 2.13 0.07 -18.12
CA GLY A 100 1.37 -0.48 -19.24
C GLY A 100 2.11 -0.32 -20.57
N ALA A 101 2.78 0.82 -20.79
CA ALA A 101 3.58 1.09 -21.98
C ALA A 101 4.88 0.27 -22.05
N LEU A 102 5.36 -0.26 -20.91
CA LEU A 102 6.50 -1.18 -20.88
C LEU A 102 6.10 -2.62 -21.26
N VAL A 103 4.80 -2.95 -21.26
CA VAL A 103 4.34 -4.27 -21.70
C VAL A 103 4.49 -4.36 -23.22
N SER A 104 5.24 -5.36 -23.67
CA SER A 104 5.43 -5.65 -25.10
C SER A 104 5.20 -7.13 -25.39
N GLU A 105 4.95 -7.47 -26.65
CA GLU A 105 4.93 -8.86 -27.10
C GLU A 105 6.26 -9.53 -26.71
N GLY A 106 6.17 -10.71 -26.08
CA GLY A 106 7.33 -11.40 -25.51
C GLY A 106 7.58 -11.13 -24.03
N CYS A 107 6.95 -10.13 -23.40
CA CYS A 107 6.98 -9.92 -21.95
C CYS A 107 5.89 -10.67 -21.20
N VAL A 108 5.15 -11.56 -21.88
CA VAL A 108 4.02 -12.28 -21.31
C VAL A 108 4.18 -13.76 -21.54
N ILE A 109 4.06 -14.54 -20.46
CA ILE A 109 3.88 -16.00 -20.52
C ILE A 109 2.40 -16.27 -20.32
N GLY A 110 1.74 -16.82 -21.34
CA GLY A 110 0.37 -17.30 -21.28
C GLY A 110 0.30 -18.80 -21.11
N ALA A 111 -0.74 -19.28 -20.43
CA ALA A 111 -1.09 -20.69 -20.43
C ALA A 111 -1.63 -21.10 -21.81
N HIS A 112 -1.13 -22.22 -22.36
CA HIS A 112 -1.66 -22.79 -23.59
C HIS A 112 -3.04 -23.42 -23.35
N GLU A 113 -3.95 -23.33 -24.31
CA GLU A 113 -5.33 -23.86 -24.19
C GLU A 113 -5.35 -25.34 -23.80
N VAL A 114 -4.59 -26.17 -24.53
CA VAL A 114 -4.46 -27.62 -24.26
C VAL A 114 -3.92 -27.90 -22.85
N PHE A 115 -3.00 -27.07 -22.36
CA PHE A 115 -2.45 -27.22 -21.02
C PHE A 115 -3.48 -26.85 -19.93
N THR A 116 -4.29 -25.82 -20.20
CA THR A 116 -5.40 -25.43 -19.32
C THR A 116 -6.43 -26.55 -19.22
N GLU A 117 -6.87 -27.12 -20.35
CA GLU A 117 -7.85 -28.22 -20.35
C GLU A 117 -7.37 -29.45 -19.58
N GLU A 118 -6.08 -29.79 -19.69
CA GLU A 118 -5.49 -30.92 -18.96
C GLU A 118 -5.45 -30.66 -17.45
N LEU A 119 -5.04 -29.46 -17.02
CA LEU A 119 -5.05 -29.09 -15.61
C LEU A 119 -6.46 -29.13 -15.02
N GLU A 120 -7.45 -28.60 -15.75
CA GLU A 120 -8.86 -28.63 -15.32
C GLU A 120 -9.39 -30.06 -15.15
N ARG A 121 -9.07 -30.97 -16.09
CA ARG A 121 -9.44 -32.40 -15.97
C ARG A 121 -8.81 -33.05 -14.75
N GLN A 122 -7.52 -32.78 -14.50
CA GLN A 122 -6.83 -33.29 -13.32
C GLN A 122 -7.47 -32.76 -12.03
N MET A 123 -7.82 -31.48 -12.00
CA MET A 123 -8.50 -30.88 -10.85
C MET A 123 -9.85 -31.53 -10.58
N VAL A 124 -10.68 -31.81 -11.59
CA VAL A 124 -11.98 -32.50 -11.41
C VAL A 124 -11.81 -33.88 -10.75
N GLY A 125 -10.71 -34.59 -11.04
CA GLY A 125 -10.39 -35.87 -10.41
C GLY A 125 -9.88 -35.78 -8.98
N MET A 126 -9.54 -34.60 -8.47
CA MET A 126 -9.00 -34.40 -7.13
C MET A 126 -10.10 -34.24 -6.07
N SER A 127 -9.80 -34.68 -4.85
CA SER A 127 -10.67 -34.38 -3.70
C SER A 127 -10.73 -32.87 -3.43
N ALA A 128 -11.79 -32.39 -2.78
CA ALA A 128 -11.94 -30.96 -2.46
C ALA A 128 -10.75 -30.38 -1.67
N ILE A 129 -10.19 -31.17 -0.73
CA ILE A 129 -9.02 -30.77 0.06
C ILE A 129 -7.77 -30.68 -0.84
N SER A 130 -7.60 -31.65 -1.74
CA SER A 130 -6.49 -31.66 -2.69
C SER A 130 -6.59 -30.50 -3.67
N GLN A 131 -7.78 -30.20 -4.19
CA GLN A 131 -8.01 -29.05 -5.07
C GLN A 131 -7.66 -27.73 -4.37
N ALA A 132 -8.15 -27.54 -3.13
CA ALA A 132 -7.89 -26.34 -2.35
C ALA A 132 -6.40 -26.14 -2.00
N SER A 133 -5.61 -27.21 -2.02
CA SER A 133 -4.17 -27.18 -1.72
C SER A 133 -3.29 -27.17 -2.97
N SER A 134 -3.88 -27.31 -4.17
CA SER A 134 -3.17 -27.38 -5.44
C SER A 134 -2.92 -25.98 -6.02
N SER A 135 -1.77 -25.78 -6.64
CA SER A 135 -1.47 -24.55 -7.38
C SER A 135 -2.07 -24.51 -8.78
N TYR A 136 -2.66 -25.61 -9.27
CA TYR A 136 -3.14 -25.76 -10.66
C TYR A 136 -4.14 -24.67 -11.08
N ALA A 137 -5.02 -24.27 -10.16
CA ALA A 137 -5.99 -23.21 -10.39
C ALA A 137 -5.34 -21.87 -10.79
N HIS A 138 -4.10 -21.60 -10.34
CA HIS A 138 -3.40 -20.38 -10.67
C HIS A 138 -2.87 -20.38 -12.11
N TRP A 139 -2.67 -21.56 -12.70
CA TRP A 139 -2.10 -21.77 -14.04
C TRP A 139 -3.16 -21.94 -15.13
N CYS A 140 -4.37 -22.40 -14.79
CA CYS A 140 -5.48 -22.49 -15.74
C CYS A 140 -5.84 -21.11 -16.29
N GLY A 141 -5.72 -20.91 -17.60
CA GLY A 141 -5.98 -19.62 -18.26
C GLY A 141 -5.09 -18.48 -17.76
N GLY A 142 -3.96 -18.79 -17.11
CA GLY A 142 -3.07 -17.82 -16.51
C GLY A 142 -2.32 -16.98 -17.56
N CYS A 143 -2.08 -15.72 -17.21
CA CYS A 143 -1.27 -14.79 -18.00
C CYS A 143 -0.33 -14.06 -17.04
N TYR A 144 0.97 -14.14 -17.27
CA TYR A 144 2.00 -13.64 -16.37
C TYR A 144 2.93 -12.69 -17.11
N LEU A 145 3.22 -11.55 -16.49
CA LEU A 145 4.26 -10.64 -16.95
C LEU A 145 5.63 -11.15 -16.48
N ILE A 146 6.62 -11.15 -17.37
CA ILE A 146 8.03 -11.45 -17.06
C ILE A 146 8.91 -10.21 -17.04
#